data_AF-A0A8J2N005-F1
#
_entry.id   AF-A0A8J2N005-F1
#
_cell.length_a   1.000
_cell.length_b   1.000
_cell.length_c   1.000
_cell.angle_alpha   90.00
_cell.angle_beta   90.00
_cell.angle_gamma   90.00
#
_symmetry.space_group_name_H-M   'P 1'
#
loop_
_entity.id
_entity.type
_entity.pdbx_description
1 polymer ?
#
loop_
_entity_poly.entity_id
_entity_poly.type
_entity_poly.pdbx_seq_one_letter_code
_entity_poly.pdbx_strand_id
1 'polypeptide(L)'
;MSVTAAVTSNPFGDEYAELFAPLTKTIDWNNRNLLYLLSILKPEEAAANALVFNPPLEILEDLTYPFHLQIWKKAPCMLVAESSRGCLSPELACRFLAHNLLSKNERIDATVARYNALWVIHITDVATLKSMLRAMCKMITIADDEWQERLDQLCGMVGGDYIGQSVDRHCSVELRLEYYFLMTGKIALEDWIRCVGACLNMDSDEERAAHAEIYGEAGSFIDRAFDELMG
;
A
#
# COMPACT_ATOMS: atom_id res chain seq x y z
N MET A 1 28.91 31.05 10.67
CA MET A 1 28.44 30.40 9.42
C MET A 1 26.98 30.08 9.62
N SER A 2 26.10 30.82 8.94
CA SER A 2 24.65 30.70 9.08
C SER A 2 24.19 29.58 8.16
N VAL A 3 23.63 28.51 8.71
CA VAL A 3 23.04 27.42 7.93
C VAL A 3 21.65 27.89 7.52
N THR A 4 21.52 28.31 6.27
CA THR A 4 20.24 28.57 5.62
C THR A 4 19.49 27.24 5.49
N ALA A 5 18.39 27.08 6.22
CA ALA A 5 17.49 25.96 6.06
C ALA A 5 16.91 26.00 4.65
N ALA A 6 17.20 24.97 3.86
CA ALA A 6 16.61 24.80 2.54
C ALA A 6 15.11 24.54 2.71
N VAL A 7 14.29 25.47 2.23
CA VAL A 7 12.84 25.30 2.11
C VAL A 7 12.61 24.24 1.04
N THR A 8 12.17 23.06 1.46
CA THR A 8 11.78 21.96 0.56
C THR A 8 10.47 22.31 -0.12
N SER A 9 10.52 22.71 -1.39
CA SER A 9 9.34 22.91 -2.23
C SER A 9 8.68 21.56 -2.52
N ASN A 10 7.42 21.42 -2.13
CA ASN A 10 6.59 20.26 -2.41
C ASN A 10 6.37 20.13 -3.94
N PRO A 11 6.74 19.01 -4.59
CA PRO A 11 6.60 18.85 -6.04
C PRO A 11 5.13 18.80 -6.52
N PHE A 12 4.17 18.74 -5.61
CA PHE A 12 2.73 18.73 -5.91
C PHE A 12 2.05 20.10 -5.81
N GLY A 13 2.80 21.17 -5.50
CA GLY A 13 2.19 22.45 -5.14
C GLY A 13 1.57 22.43 -3.73
N ASP A 14 1.35 23.61 -3.15
CA ASP A 14 0.87 23.77 -1.77
C ASP A 14 -0.54 23.19 -1.55
N GLU A 15 -1.28 22.91 -2.63
CA GLU A 15 -2.67 22.44 -2.62
C GLU A 15 -2.84 21.00 -2.08
N TYR A 16 -1.79 20.17 -2.15
CA TYR A 16 -1.82 18.80 -1.61
C TYR A 16 -1.00 18.62 -0.33
N ALA A 17 -0.37 19.69 0.20
CA ALA A 17 0.43 19.61 1.43
C ALA A 17 -0.43 19.26 2.67
N GLU A 18 -1.71 19.64 2.69
CA GLU A 18 -2.64 19.31 3.77
C GLU A 18 -3.04 17.82 3.78
N LEU A 19 -3.01 17.13 2.63
CA LEU A 19 -3.26 15.69 2.56
C LEU A 19 -2.13 14.85 3.18
N PHE A 20 -0.95 15.44 3.34
CA PHE A 20 0.23 14.80 3.94
C PHE A 20 0.60 15.42 5.30
N ALA A 21 -0.27 16.24 5.90
CA ALA A 21 -0.07 16.66 7.29
C ALA A 21 0.08 15.42 8.17
N PRO A 22 1.02 15.39 9.13
CA PRO A 22 1.25 14.22 9.95
C PRO A 22 -0.07 13.83 10.62
N LEU A 23 -0.57 12.65 10.26
CA LEU A 23 -1.82 12.10 10.76
C LEU A 23 -1.59 11.62 12.20
N THR A 24 -1.50 12.58 13.11
CA THR A 24 -1.27 12.39 14.55
C THR A 24 -2.41 11.67 15.28
N LYS A 25 -3.48 11.29 14.57
CA LYS A 25 -4.61 10.59 15.16
C LYS A 25 -4.30 9.10 15.24
N THR A 26 -4.17 8.61 16.48
CA THR A 26 -4.10 7.18 16.79
C THR A 26 -5.30 6.43 16.21
N ILE A 27 -5.06 5.24 15.69
CA ILE A 27 -6.08 4.32 15.18
C ILE A 27 -6.81 3.70 16.36
N ASP A 28 -8.13 3.79 16.32
CA ASP A 28 -9.00 3.05 17.24
C ASP A 28 -9.06 1.58 16.79
N TRP A 29 -8.27 0.69 17.41
CA TRP A 29 -8.14 -0.70 17.00
C TRP A 29 -9.36 -1.55 17.39
N ASN A 30 -10.48 -1.30 16.73
CA ASN A 30 -11.72 -2.09 16.84
C ASN A 30 -11.85 -3.10 15.69
N ASN A 31 -12.91 -3.93 15.72
CA ASN A 31 -13.19 -4.96 14.71
C ASN A 31 -13.24 -4.38 13.28
N ARG A 32 -13.80 -3.18 13.11
CA ARG A 32 -13.93 -2.53 11.79
C ARG A 32 -12.56 -2.18 11.21
N ASN A 33 -11.69 -1.56 11.99
CA ASN A 33 -10.36 -1.17 11.51
C ASN A 33 -9.45 -2.38 11.28
N LEU A 34 -9.60 -3.45 12.05
CA LEU A 34 -8.92 -4.72 11.79
C LEU A 34 -9.39 -5.36 10.47
N LEU A 35 -10.70 -5.39 10.21
CA LEU A 35 -11.24 -5.89 8.94
C LEU A 35 -10.82 -5.02 7.76
N TYR A 36 -10.76 -3.70 7.94
CA TYR A 36 -10.27 -2.78 6.93
C TYR A 36 -8.80 -3.06 6.60
N LEU A 37 -7.93 -3.21 7.62
CA LEU A 37 -6.53 -3.61 7.42
C LEU A 37 -6.42 -4.92 6.62
N LEU A 38 -7.22 -5.93 6.95
CA LEU A 38 -7.21 -7.20 6.21
C LEU A 38 -7.70 -7.07 4.77
N SER A 39 -8.70 -6.23 4.52
CA SER A 39 -9.19 -5.96 3.16
C SER A 39 -8.12 -5.34 2.27
N ILE A 40 -7.19 -4.62 2.88
CA ILE A 40 -6.07 -3.96 2.22
C ILE A 40 -4.90 -4.92 2.03
N LEU A 41 -4.50 -5.64 3.08
CA LEU A 41 -3.34 -6.55 3.05
C LEU A 41 -3.62 -7.87 2.31
N LYS A 42 -4.88 -8.29 2.27
CA LYS A 42 -5.34 -9.58 1.74
C LYS A 42 -6.65 -9.42 0.96
N PRO A 43 -6.67 -8.58 -0.10
CA PRO A 43 -7.89 -8.23 -0.80
C PRO A 43 -8.59 -9.46 -1.41
N GLU A 44 -7.83 -10.40 -1.97
CA GLU A 44 -8.41 -11.62 -2.55
C GLU A 44 -9.04 -12.53 -1.49
N GLU A 45 -8.36 -12.78 -0.37
CA GLU A 45 -8.93 -13.58 0.72
C GLU A 45 -10.12 -12.90 1.41
N ALA A 46 -10.08 -11.57 1.55
CA ALA A 46 -11.20 -10.80 2.09
C ALA A 46 -12.42 -10.89 1.16
N ALA A 47 -12.23 -10.66 -0.15
CA ALA A 47 -13.30 -10.74 -1.14
C ALA A 47 -13.90 -12.15 -1.25
N ALA A 48 -13.07 -13.19 -1.13
CA ALA A 48 -13.51 -14.58 -1.14
C ALA A 48 -14.12 -15.06 0.20
N ASN A 49 -14.19 -14.20 1.22
CA ASN A 49 -14.55 -14.57 2.59
C ASN A 49 -13.78 -15.82 3.07
N ALA A 50 -12.48 -15.85 2.76
CA ALA A 50 -11.60 -16.98 3.04
C ALA A 50 -10.94 -16.90 4.41
N LEU A 51 -11.08 -15.79 5.12
CA LEU A 51 -10.54 -15.57 6.46
C LEU A 51 -11.60 -15.87 7.53
N VAL A 52 -11.19 -16.53 8.61
CA VAL A 52 -12.04 -16.90 9.75
C VAL A 52 -11.36 -16.50 11.04
N PHE A 53 -12.11 -15.83 11.92
CA PHE A 53 -11.63 -15.46 13.24
C PHE A 53 -11.98 -16.54 14.27
N ASN A 54 -11.06 -16.76 15.20
CA ASN A 54 -11.30 -17.60 16.37
C ASN A 54 -10.74 -16.91 17.63
N PRO A 55 -11.58 -16.56 18.62
CA PRO A 55 -13.05 -16.58 18.57
C PRO A 55 -13.61 -15.63 17.47
N PRO A 56 -14.90 -15.78 17.09
CA PRO A 56 -15.58 -14.84 16.19
C PRO A 56 -15.53 -13.40 16.72
N LEU A 57 -15.48 -12.41 15.83
CA LEU A 57 -15.33 -11.00 16.22
C LEU A 57 -16.55 -10.48 16.99
N GLU A 58 -17.73 -11.00 16.69
CA GLU A 58 -19.01 -10.55 17.23
C GLU A 58 -19.17 -10.87 18.72
N ILE A 59 -18.44 -11.86 19.24
CA ILE A 59 -18.54 -12.26 20.65
C ILE A 59 -17.47 -11.61 21.52
N LEU A 60 -16.51 -10.87 20.94
CA LEU A 60 -15.35 -10.36 21.68
C LEU A 60 -15.74 -9.42 22.81
N GLU A 61 -16.74 -8.57 22.60
CA GLU A 61 -17.22 -7.61 23.60
C GLU A 61 -17.88 -8.31 24.81
N ASP A 62 -18.39 -9.52 24.63
CA ASP A 62 -19.03 -10.32 25.68
C ASP A 62 -18.03 -11.20 26.46
N LEU A 63 -16.77 -11.29 26.02
CA LEU A 63 -15.76 -12.11 26.67
C LEU A 63 -15.29 -11.46 27.97
N THR A 64 -15.59 -12.12 29.09
CA THR A 64 -15.19 -11.68 30.45
C THR A 64 -13.91 -12.34 30.95
N TYR A 65 -13.30 -13.22 30.15
CA TYR A 65 -12.10 -13.98 30.49
C TYR A 65 -10.97 -13.70 29.49
N PRO A 66 -9.69 -13.90 29.88
CA PRO A 66 -8.57 -13.71 28.98
C PRO A 66 -8.69 -14.60 27.74
N PHE A 67 -8.58 -14.02 26.55
CA PHE A 67 -8.77 -14.73 25.29
C PHE A 67 -7.57 -14.56 24.34
N HIS A 68 -7.64 -15.26 23.20
CA HIS A 68 -6.60 -15.28 22.19
C HIS A 68 -7.26 -15.26 20.82
N LEU A 69 -7.21 -14.10 20.17
CA LEU A 69 -7.76 -13.89 18.84
C LEU A 69 -6.80 -14.40 17.77
N GLN A 70 -7.29 -15.24 16.87
CA GLN A 70 -6.56 -15.85 15.77
C GLN A 70 -7.30 -15.64 14.45
N ILE A 71 -6.57 -15.49 13.35
CA ILE A 71 -7.12 -15.48 11.99
C ILE A 71 -6.61 -16.71 11.25
N TRP A 72 -7.52 -17.45 10.65
CA TRP A 72 -7.26 -18.64 9.85
C TRP A 72 -7.72 -18.45 8.41
N LYS A 73 -7.00 -19.02 7.45
CA LYS A 73 -7.49 -19.20 6.07
C LYS A 73 -8.27 -20.51 5.99
N LYS A 74 -9.44 -20.53 5.34
CA LYS A 74 -10.32 -21.71 5.27
C LYS A 74 -9.69 -22.91 4.52
N ALA A 75 -9.04 -22.64 3.40
CA ALA A 75 -8.45 -23.67 2.55
C ALA A 75 -7.17 -23.15 1.85
N PRO A 76 -6.00 -23.75 2.10
CA PRO A 76 -5.74 -24.74 3.17
C PRO A 76 -5.98 -24.12 4.55
N CYS A 77 -6.34 -24.95 5.54
CA CYS A 77 -6.48 -24.50 6.93
C CYS A 77 -5.12 -24.06 7.47
N MET A 78 -4.87 -22.76 7.50
CA MET A 78 -3.58 -22.18 7.83
C MET A 78 -3.77 -20.98 8.76
N LEU A 79 -3.02 -20.96 9.87
CA LEU A 79 -2.97 -19.81 10.75
C LEU A 79 -2.28 -18.64 10.02
N VAL A 80 -2.99 -17.55 9.86
CA VAL A 80 -2.50 -16.33 9.20
C VAL A 80 -1.76 -15.46 10.21
N ALA A 81 -2.41 -15.15 11.32
CA ALA A 81 -1.86 -14.34 12.41
C ALA A 81 -2.65 -14.61 13.70
N GLU A 82 -2.06 -14.25 14.82
CA GLU A 82 -2.69 -14.34 16.12
C GLU A 82 -2.29 -13.16 17.00
N SER A 83 -3.14 -12.80 17.95
CA SER A 83 -2.88 -11.80 18.99
C SER A 83 -2.02 -12.40 20.11
N SER A 84 -1.66 -11.60 21.11
CA SER A 84 -1.06 -12.14 22.33
C SER A 84 -2.04 -13.04 23.09
N ARG A 85 -1.53 -14.05 23.78
CA ARG A 85 -2.37 -14.89 24.65
C ARG A 85 -2.80 -14.09 25.88
N GLY A 86 -4.06 -14.28 26.29
CA GLY A 86 -4.60 -13.69 27.51
C GLY A 86 -4.93 -12.20 27.35
N CYS A 87 -5.32 -11.76 26.15
CA CYS A 87 -5.86 -10.43 25.96
C CYS A 87 -7.10 -10.24 26.83
N LEU A 88 -7.17 -9.11 27.51
CA LEU A 88 -8.25 -8.76 28.44
C LEU A 88 -9.32 -7.86 27.79
N SER A 89 -9.04 -7.33 26.60
CA SER A 89 -9.99 -6.49 25.87
C SER A 89 -9.93 -6.74 24.36
N PRO A 90 -11.04 -6.55 23.63
CA PRO A 90 -11.09 -6.66 22.16
C PRO A 90 -10.09 -5.76 21.46
N GLU A 91 -9.94 -4.52 21.94
CA GLU A 91 -9.08 -3.52 21.33
C GLU A 91 -7.61 -3.94 21.39
N LEU A 92 -7.19 -4.47 22.55
CA LEU A 92 -5.83 -4.98 22.73
C LEU A 92 -5.56 -6.20 21.85
N ALA A 93 -6.53 -7.12 21.72
CA ALA A 93 -6.40 -8.27 20.85
C ALA A 93 -6.29 -7.87 19.37
N CYS A 94 -7.15 -6.94 18.91
CA CYS A 94 -7.12 -6.38 17.57
C CYS A 94 -5.79 -5.67 17.28
N ARG A 95 -5.29 -4.86 18.22
CA ARG A 95 -4.00 -4.17 18.10
C ARG A 95 -2.83 -5.15 17.97
N PHE A 96 -2.75 -6.17 18.83
CA PHE A 96 -1.69 -7.19 18.75
C PHE A 96 -1.75 -7.99 17.46
N LEU A 97 -2.97 -8.33 17.02
CA LEU A 97 -3.17 -9.06 15.77
C LEU A 97 -2.76 -8.22 14.56
N ALA A 98 -3.12 -6.93 14.53
CA ALA A 98 -2.69 -5.98 13.51
C ALA A 98 -1.17 -5.85 13.49
N HIS A 99 -0.53 -5.69 14.66
CA HIS A 99 0.94 -5.68 14.77
C HIS A 99 1.56 -6.96 14.16
N ASN A 100 0.99 -8.13 14.47
CA ASN A 100 1.51 -9.40 13.96
C ASN A 100 1.24 -9.62 12.45
N LEU A 101 0.21 -8.98 11.90
CA LEU A 101 -0.03 -8.93 10.46
C LEU A 101 0.98 -8.03 9.74
N LEU A 102 1.27 -6.85 10.31
CA LEU A 102 2.18 -5.87 9.72
C LEU A 102 3.65 -6.32 9.82
N SER A 103 4.08 -6.83 10.97
CA SER A 103 5.47 -7.26 11.22
C SER A 103 5.93 -8.43 10.34
N LYS A 104 5.00 -9.29 9.90
CA LYS A 104 5.30 -10.44 9.03
C LYS A 104 5.17 -10.11 7.55
N ASN A 105 4.76 -8.90 7.22
CA ASN A 105 4.50 -8.54 5.85
C ASN A 105 5.69 -7.77 5.29
N GLU A 106 6.66 -8.51 4.74
CA GLU A 106 7.78 -7.97 3.95
C GLU A 106 7.30 -7.10 2.77
N ARG A 107 5.99 -7.09 2.50
CA ARG A 107 5.35 -6.36 1.42
C ARG A 107 4.56 -5.15 1.90
N ILE A 108 4.73 -4.65 3.13
CA ILE A 108 4.04 -3.39 3.53
C ILE A 108 4.42 -2.26 2.57
N ASP A 109 5.71 -2.04 2.33
CA ASP A 109 6.18 -1.00 1.39
C ASP A 109 5.60 -1.22 -0.02
N ALA A 110 5.58 -2.47 -0.49
CA ALA A 110 4.99 -2.81 -1.77
C ALA A 110 3.47 -2.58 -1.81
N THR A 111 2.77 -2.80 -0.69
CA THR A 111 1.32 -2.57 -0.57
C THR A 111 1.02 -1.08 -0.55
N VAL A 112 1.77 -0.30 0.23
CA VAL A 112 1.69 1.17 0.22
C VAL A 112 1.97 1.72 -1.17
N ALA A 113 3.06 1.27 -1.81
CA ALA A 113 3.41 1.67 -3.17
C ALA A 113 2.31 1.32 -4.18
N ARG A 114 1.67 0.14 -4.05
CA ARG A 114 0.52 -0.26 -4.87
C ARG A 114 -0.65 0.72 -4.72
N TYR A 115 -1.06 1.03 -3.49
CA TYR A 115 -2.19 1.95 -3.27
C TYR A 115 -1.87 3.38 -3.69
N ASN A 116 -0.64 3.84 -3.50
CA ASN A 116 -0.17 5.11 -4.03
C ASN A 116 -0.19 5.14 -5.56
N ALA A 117 0.24 4.06 -6.23
CA ALA A 117 0.18 3.96 -7.69
C ALA A 117 -1.27 3.99 -8.19
N LEU A 118 -2.18 3.27 -7.53
CA LEU A 118 -3.62 3.29 -7.85
C LEU A 118 -4.20 4.70 -7.67
N TRP A 119 -3.91 5.37 -6.54
CA TRP A 119 -4.34 6.73 -6.29
C TRP A 119 -3.86 7.68 -7.40
N VAL A 120 -2.56 7.67 -7.71
CA VAL A 120 -1.97 8.49 -8.78
C VAL A 120 -2.69 8.25 -10.11
N ILE A 121 -2.86 7.00 -10.51
CA ILE A 121 -3.56 6.65 -11.77
C ILE A 121 -4.97 7.26 -11.78
N HIS A 122 -5.70 7.18 -10.68
CA HIS A 122 -7.08 7.64 -10.65
C HIS A 122 -7.22 9.16 -10.62
N ILE A 123 -6.24 9.91 -10.09
CA ILE A 123 -6.26 11.39 -10.12
C ILE A 123 -5.61 12.01 -11.37
N THR A 124 -4.83 11.24 -12.13
CA THR A 124 -4.06 11.75 -13.27
C THR A 124 -4.97 12.13 -14.44
N ASP A 125 -4.73 13.24 -15.13
CA ASP A 125 -5.58 13.63 -16.27
C ASP A 125 -5.54 12.60 -17.42
N VAL A 126 -6.60 12.59 -18.23
CA VAL A 126 -6.79 11.60 -19.32
C VAL A 126 -5.65 11.62 -20.35
N ALA A 127 -5.07 12.79 -20.65
CA ALA A 127 -3.99 12.88 -21.63
C ALA A 127 -2.71 12.24 -21.09
N THR A 128 -2.39 12.51 -19.82
CA THR A 128 -1.27 11.89 -19.12
C THR A 128 -1.49 10.39 -18.94
N LEU A 129 -2.69 9.93 -18.59
CA LEU A 129 -3.01 8.49 -18.53
C LEU A 129 -2.81 7.76 -19.85
N LYS A 130 -3.24 8.36 -20.98
CA LYS A 130 -2.96 7.82 -22.33
C LYS A 130 -1.47 7.74 -22.60
N SER A 131 -0.70 8.72 -22.13
CA SER A 131 0.76 8.71 -22.25
C SER A 131 1.39 7.58 -21.42
N MET A 132 0.98 7.45 -20.15
CA MET A 132 1.40 6.37 -19.25
C MET A 132 1.09 5.00 -19.85
N LEU A 133 -0.13 4.78 -20.37
CA LEU A 133 -0.51 3.52 -21.01
C LEU A 133 0.42 3.17 -22.18
N ARG A 134 0.74 4.14 -23.05
CA ARG A 134 1.68 3.92 -24.16
C ARG A 134 3.08 3.60 -23.66
N ALA A 135 3.54 4.26 -22.59
CA ALA A 135 4.84 4.00 -22.00
C ALA A 135 4.92 2.59 -21.42
N MET A 136 3.90 2.15 -20.67
CA MET A 136 3.82 0.81 -20.09
C MET A 136 3.75 -0.28 -21.17
N CYS A 137 2.98 -0.06 -22.25
CA CYS A 137 2.95 -0.98 -23.39
C CYS A 137 4.30 -1.07 -24.12
N LYS A 138 5.15 -0.03 -24.08
CA LYS A 138 6.52 -0.13 -24.59
C LYS A 138 7.41 -0.86 -23.59
N MET A 139 7.27 -0.53 -22.31
CA MET A 139 8.05 -1.08 -21.21
C MET A 139 7.99 -2.61 -21.16
N ILE A 140 6.82 -3.20 -21.37
CA ILE A 140 6.68 -4.67 -21.38
C ILE A 140 7.46 -5.37 -22.51
N THR A 141 7.77 -4.65 -23.59
CA THR A 141 8.52 -5.17 -24.75
C THR A 141 10.03 -5.03 -24.61
N ILE A 142 10.52 -4.35 -23.58
CA ILE A 142 11.94 -4.17 -23.28
C ILE A 142 12.57 -5.54 -23.00
N ALA A 143 13.81 -5.76 -23.44
CA ALA A 143 14.55 -6.99 -23.17
C ALA A 143 14.86 -7.14 -21.66
N ASP A 144 15.02 -8.37 -21.17
CA ASP A 144 15.17 -8.62 -19.72
C ASP A 144 16.45 -8.00 -19.13
N ASP A 145 17.52 -7.94 -19.92
CA ASP A 145 18.77 -7.28 -19.57
C ASP A 145 18.60 -5.77 -19.44
N GLU A 146 17.95 -5.11 -20.41
CA GLU A 146 17.63 -3.68 -20.34
C GLU A 146 16.65 -3.39 -19.18
N TRP A 147 15.69 -4.27 -18.91
CA TRP A 147 14.77 -4.15 -17.78
C TRP A 147 15.53 -4.15 -16.45
N GLN A 148 16.44 -5.11 -16.27
CA GLN A 148 17.25 -5.20 -15.06
C GLN A 148 18.21 -4.00 -14.94
N GLU A 149 18.85 -3.58 -16.03
CA GLU A 149 19.74 -2.43 -16.02
C GLU A 149 19.01 -1.14 -15.59
N ARG A 150 17.80 -0.90 -16.11
CA ARG A 150 16.99 0.24 -15.68
C ARG A 150 16.60 0.14 -14.21
N LEU A 151 16.22 -1.05 -13.74
CA LEU A 151 15.89 -1.26 -12.34
C LEU A 151 17.11 -0.99 -11.44
N ASP A 152 18.28 -1.46 -11.83
CA ASP A 152 19.54 -1.23 -11.13
C ASP A 152 19.86 0.27 -11.05
N GLN A 153 19.71 1.01 -12.16
CA GLN A 153 19.89 2.46 -12.19
C GLN A 153 18.94 3.18 -11.21
N LEU A 154 17.67 2.79 -11.16
CA LEU A 154 16.69 3.36 -10.21
C LEU A 154 16.97 2.96 -8.75
N CYS A 155 17.61 1.81 -8.53
CA CYS A 155 18.15 1.42 -7.22
C CYS A 155 19.44 2.16 -6.84
N GLY A 156 19.98 3.02 -7.70
CA GLY A 156 21.25 3.71 -7.48
C GLY A 156 22.48 2.82 -7.73
N MET A 157 22.33 1.76 -8.52
CA MET A 157 23.39 0.82 -8.87
C MET A 157 23.90 1.03 -10.31
N VAL A 158 25.20 0.88 -10.53
CA VAL A 158 25.83 0.87 -11.87
C VAL A 158 26.91 -0.19 -11.89
N GLY A 159 26.83 -1.12 -12.84
CA GLY A 159 27.80 -2.22 -12.97
C GLY A 159 27.79 -3.20 -11.78
N GLY A 160 26.68 -3.27 -11.03
CA GLY A 160 26.55 -4.07 -9.82
C GLY A 160 27.04 -3.39 -8.54
N ASP A 161 27.64 -2.20 -8.64
CA ASP A 161 28.08 -1.42 -7.49
C ASP A 161 27.04 -0.35 -7.11
N TYR A 162 26.83 -0.16 -5.81
CA TYR A 162 25.99 0.92 -5.29
C TYR A 162 26.75 2.24 -5.35
N ILE A 163 26.25 3.20 -6.15
CA ILE A 163 26.97 4.45 -6.46
C ILE A 163 26.22 5.72 -6.05
N GLY A 164 24.95 5.63 -5.65
CA GLY A 164 24.17 6.85 -5.43
C GLY A 164 22.77 6.64 -4.85
N GLN A 165 21.99 7.71 -4.91
CA GLN A 165 20.65 7.77 -4.33
C GLN A 165 19.67 6.91 -5.13
N SER A 166 19.00 5.98 -4.44
CA SER A 166 17.89 5.21 -5.00
C SER A 166 16.64 6.07 -5.13
N VAL A 167 15.70 5.67 -5.97
CA VAL A 167 14.36 6.26 -6.02
C VAL A 167 13.73 6.18 -4.62
N ASP A 168 13.36 7.34 -4.09
CA ASP A 168 12.73 7.48 -2.78
C ASP A 168 11.45 8.32 -2.88
N ARG A 169 10.83 8.62 -1.74
CA ARG A 169 9.58 9.40 -1.66
C ARG A 169 9.70 10.84 -2.17
N HIS A 170 10.92 11.38 -2.30
CA HIS A 170 11.19 12.74 -2.76
C HIS A 170 11.36 12.80 -4.28
N CYS A 171 11.47 11.67 -4.97
CA CYS A 171 11.47 11.59 -6.42
C CYS A 171 10.11 11.95 -7.04
N SER A 172 10.12 12.31 -8.33
CA SER A 172 8.89 12.59 -9.07
C SER A 172 7.98 11.37 -9.12
N VAL A 173 6.68 11.60 -9.30
CA VAL A 173 5.68 10.53 -9.38
C VAL A 173 6.01 9.54 -10.50
N GLU A 174 6.38 10.06 -11.66
CA GLU A 174 6.68 9.27 -12.85
C GLU A 174 7.84 8.31 -12.58
N LEU A 175 8.90 8.80 -11.93
CA LEU A 175 10.06 7.99 -11.59
C LEU A 175 9.72 6.92 -10.55
N ARG A 176 8.90 7.27 -9.54
CA ARG A 176 8.41 6.32 -8.54
C ARG A 176 7.50 5.25 -9.14
N LEU A 177 6.65 5.62 -10.09
CA LEU A 177 5.81 4.68 -10.83
C LEU A 177 6.65 3.75 -11.71
N GLU A 178 7.62 4.28 -12.45
CA GLU A 178 8.53 3.46 -13.26
C GLU A 178 9.28 2.45 -12.40
N TYR A 179 9.87 2.91 -11.29
CA TYR A 179 10.54 2.05 -10.32
C TYR A 179 9.63 0.93 -9.81
N TYR A 180 8.42 1.31 -9.37
CA TYR A 180 7.44 0.35 -8.87
C TYR A 180 7.04 -0.68 -9.93
N PHE A 181 6.78 -0.26 -11.17
CA PHE A 181 6.42 -1.18 -12.25
C PHE A 181 7.58 -2.13 -12.61
N LEU A 182 8.82 -1.65 -12.66
CA LEU A 182 10.00 -2.50 -12.87
C LEU A 182 10.15 -3.55 -11.75
N MET A 183 10.01 -3.12 -10.50
CA MET A 183 10.09 -3.97 -9.30
C MET A 183 9.05 -5.08 -9.29
N THR A 184 7.82 -4.79 -9.72
CA THR A 184 6.73 -5.80 -9.74
C THR A 184 6.89 -6.85 -10.83
N GLY A 185 7.72 -6.58 -11.85
CA GLY A 185 7.99 -7.48 -12.97
C GLY A 185 6.92 -7.44 -14.07
N LYS A 186 7.25 -8.07 -15.21
CA LYS A 186 6.44 -7.99 -16.44
C LYS A 186 5.02 -8.54 -16.32
N ILE A 187 4.84 -9.64 -15.58
CA ILE A 187 3.51 -10.25 -15.41
C ILE A 187 2.58 -9.28 -14.68
N ALA A 188 3.05 -8.67 -13.59
CA ALA A 188 2.28 -7.67 -12.87
C ALA A 188 2.06 -6.40 -13.71
N LEU A 189 3.03 -6.01 -14.55
CA LEU A 189 2.86 -4.86 -15.46
C LEU A 189 1.66 -5.04 -16.40
N GLU A 190 1.35 -6.25 -16.87
CA GLU A 190 0.13 -6.49 -17.67
C GLU A 190 -1.16 -6.17 -16.91
N ASP A 191 -1.22 -6.52 -15.63
CA ASP A 191 -2.35 -6.16 -14.76
C ASP A 191 -2.46 -4.64 -14.63
N TRP A 192 -1.34 -3.94 -14.52
CA TRP A 192 -1.31 -2.48 -14.45
C TRP A 192 -1.71 -1.82 -15.77
N ILE A 193 -1.30 -2.35 -16.91
CA ILE A 193 -1.75 -1.89 -18.24
C ILE A 193 -3.28 -2.01 -18.32
N ARG A 194 -3.84 -3.15 -17.87
CA ARG A 194 -5.29 -3.34 -17.78
C ARG A 194 -5.95 -2.36 -16.81
N CYS A 195 -5.34 -2.09 -15.68
CA CYS A 195 -5.84 -1.13 -14.69
C CYS A 195 -5.91 0.31 -15.27
N VAL A 196 -4.83 0.78 -15.91
CA VAL A 196 -4.82 2.10 -16.57
C VAL A 196 -5.85 2.15 -17.70
N GLY A 197 -5.95 1.08 -18.49
CA GLY A 197 -6.98 0.94 -19.53
C GLY A 197 -8.40 1.01 -18.97
N ALA A 198 -8.67 0.36 -17.84
CA ALA A 198 -9.97 0.43 -17.15
C ALA A 198 -10.25 1.84 -16.64
N CYS A 199 -9.26 2.51 -16.03
CA CYS A 199 -9.41 3.89 -15.56
C CYS A 199 -9.73 4.87 -16.71
N LEU A 200 -9.12 4.67 -17.89
CA LEU A 200 -9.41 5.45 -19.09
C LEU A 200 -10.82 5.21 -19.67
N ASN A 201 -11.46 4.09 -19.32
CA ASN A 201 -12.79 3.71 -19.78
C ASN A 201 -13.89 3.99 -18.73
N MET A 202 -13.55 4.60 -17.59
CA MET A 202 -14.55 5.06 -16.63
C MET A 202 -15.40 6.18 -17.23
N ASP A 203 -16.69 6.20 -16.88
CA ASP A 203 -17.67 7.05 -17.56
C ASP A 203 -17.56 8.52 -17.16
N SER A 204 -16.95 8.80 -16.00
CA SER A 204 -16.82 10.16 -15.48
C SER A 204 -15.59 10.37 -14.60
N ASP A 205 -15.20 11.64 -14.46
CA ASP A 205 -14.11 12.04 -13.55
C ASP A 205 -14.52 11.88 -12.07
N GLU A 206 -15.81 11.97 -11.76
CA GLU A 206 -16.34 11.72 -10.41
C GLU A 206 -16.16 10.26 -9.98
N GLU A 207 -16.42 9.31 -10.87
CA GLU A 207 -16.18 7.88 -10.60
C GLU A 207 -14.70 7.64 -10.30
N ARG A 208 -13.82 8.19 -11.13
CA ARG A 208 -12.35 8.11 -10.94
C ARG A 208 -11.92 8.74 -9.61
N ALA A 209 -12.46 9.91 -9.27
CA ALA A 209 -12.15 10.60 -8.01
C ALA A 209 -12.59 9.79 -6.78
N ALA A 210 -13.77 9.15 -6.82
CA ALA A 210 -14.24 8.29 -5.73
C ALA A 210 -13.30 7.08 -5.53
N HIS A 211 -12.84 6.46 -6.63
CA HIS A 211 -11.84 5.41 -6.56
C HIS A 211 -10.50 5.91 -6.00
N ALA A 212 -10.04 7.08 -6.45
CA ALA A 212 -8.84 7.70 -5.92
C ALA A 212 -8.95 7.88 -4.40
N GLU A 213 -10.05 8.45 -3.90
CA GLU A 213 -10.26 8.64 -2.46
C GLU A 213 -10.08 7.34 -1.67
N ILE A 214 -10.70 6.25 -2.12
CA ILE A 214 -10.57 4.92 -1.48
C ILE A 214 -9.11 4.45 -1.48
N TYR A 215 -8.39 4.57 -2.59
CA TYR A 215 -7.01 4.13 -2.66
C TYR A 215 -6.06 4.99 -1.84
N GLY A 216 -6.29 6.31 -1.82
CA GLY A 216 -5.55 7.26 -0.99
C GLY A 216 -5.76 6.99 0.50
N GLU A 217 -7.01 6.77 0.92
CA GLU A 217 -7.35 6.39 2.30
C GLU A 217 -6.66 5.07 2.68
N ALA A 218 -6.73 4.05 1.83
CA ALA A 218 -6.13 2.75 2.10
C ALA A 218 -4.61 2.85 2.25
N GLY A 219 -3.92 3.54 1.35
CA GLY A 219 -2.47 3.77 1.45
C GLY A 219 -2.10 4.52 2.74
N SER A 220 -2.82 5.61 3.03
CA SER A 220 -2.64 6.41 4.25
C SER A 220 -2.91 5.61 5.54
N PHE A 221 -3.92 4.75 5.54
CA PHE A 221 -4.25 3.91 6.68
C PHE A 221 -3.14 2.91 6.99
N ILE A 222 -2.55 2.27 5.97
CA ILE A 222 -1.42 1.35 6.17
C ILE A 222 -0.21 2.08 6.74
N ASP A 223 0.17 3.22 6.15
CA ASP A 223 1.32 4.01 6.62
C ASP A 223 1.15 4.36 8.11
N ARG A 224 -0.01 4.89 8.49
CA ARG A 224 -0.31 5.20 9.90
C ARG A 224 -0.31 3.98 10.79
N ALA A 225 -0.88 2.87 10.34
CA ALA A 225 -0.92 1.63 11.11
C ALA A 225 0.49 1.08 11.33
N PHE A 226 1.35 1.17 10.31
CA PHE A 226 2.74 0.77 10.40
C PHE A 226 3.51 1.68 11.35
N ASP A 227 3.42 3.01 11.19
CA ASP A 227 4.06 3.99 12.06
C ASP A 227 3.64 3.83 13.54
N GLU A 228 2.34 3.62 13.80
CA GLU A 228 1.82 3.48 15.17
C GLU A 228 2.24 2.17 15.86
N LEU A 229 2.42 1.10 15.09
CA LEU A 229 2.65 -0.24 15.65
C LEU A 229 4.12 -0.69 15.56
N MET A 230 4.90 -0.13 14.64
CA MET A 230 6.28 -0.54 14.35
C MET A 230 7.31 0.57 14.59
N GLY A 231 6.89 1.84 14.65
CA GLY A 231 7.74 3.01 14.95
C GLY A 231 7.97 3.23 16.44
#